data_AF-A0A2Z6RPL3-F1
#
_entry.id   AF-A0A2Z6RPL3-F1
#
_cell.length_a   1.000
_cell.length_b   1.000
_cell.length_c   1.000
_cell.angle_alpha   90.00
_cell.angle_beta   90.00
_cell.angle_gamma   90.00
#
_symmetry.space_group_name_H-M   'P 1'
#
loop_
_entity.id
_entity.type
_entity.pdbx_description
1 polymer ?
#
loop_
_entity_poly.entity_id
_entity_poly.type
_entity_poly.pdbx_seq_one_letter_code
_entity_poly.pdbx_strand_id
1 'polypeptide(L)'
;MVVIGNKRNKKARNCLPQKKRRQWNVREKLIIVHYFENNNRNVCGTAKKFNIQSKQLRDWSNKKGTLLTTASHVAKLHSGKPAKYPKLEDDLFAWISEKRANGNAITQKIITNKAI
;
A
#
# COMPACT_ATOMS: atom_id res chain seq x y z
N MET A 1 -20.98 -40.18 41.34
CA MET A 1 -19.90 -39.73 40.42
C MET A 1 -20.43 -38.56 39.61
N VAL A 2 -19.93 -37.34 39.84
CA VAL A 2 -20.38 -36.14 39.11
C VAL A 2 -19.42 -35.89 37.94
N VAL A 3 -19.92 -36.03 36.70
CA VAL A 3 -19.15 -35.71 35.49
C VAL A 3 -19.25 -34.21 35.24
N ILE A 4 -18.17 -33.48 35.53
CA ILE A 4 -18.07 -32.04 35.27
C ILE A 4 -17.85 -31.85 33.77
N GLY A 5 -18.86 -31.33 33.08
CA GLY A 5 -18.81 -30.99 31.66
C GLY A 5 -17.72 -29.94 31.37
N ASN A 6 -16.83 -30.28 30.44
CA ASN A 6 -15.69 -29.47 30.04
C ASN A 6 -16.18 -28.16 29.37
N LYS A 7 -16.14 -27.03 30.09
CA LYS A 7 -16.49 -25.70 29.57
C LYS A 7 -15.50 -25.30 28.47
N ARG A 8 -15.86 -25.53 27.21
CA ARG A 8 -15.10 -25.07 26.04
C ARG A 8 -14.86 -23.55 26.16
N ASN A 9 -13.59 -23.17 26.24
CA ASN A 9 -13.12 -21.79 26.36
C ASN A 9 -13.71 -20.91 25.23
N LYS A 10 -14.60 -19.97 25.57
CA LYS A 10 -15.23 -19.02 24.61
C LYS A 10 -14.22 -18.12 23.88
N LYS A 11 -12.99 -18.01 24.38
CA LYS A 11 -11.93 -17.12 23.86
C LYS A 11 -11.31 -17.57 22.52
N ALA A 12 -11.52 -18.82 22.09
CA ALA A 12 -10.94 -19.32 20.83
C ALA A 12 -11.65 -18.84 19.55
N ARG A 13 -12.82 -18.18 19.65
CA ARG A 13 -13.63 -17.78 18.49
C ARG A 13 -13.18 -16.48 17.81
N ASN A 14 -12.29 -15.71 18.42
CA ASN A 14 -11.89 -14.40 17.92
C ASN A 14 -10.56 -14.39 17.14
N CYS A 15 -9.92 -15.55 16.96
CA CYS A 15 -8.85 -15.68 15.98
C CYS A 15 -9.45 -15.80 14.58
N LEU A 16 -10.02 -14.69 14.08
CA LEU A 16 -10.31 -14.56 12.66
C LEU A 16 -9.01 -14.86 11.90
N PRO A 17 -9.02 -15.74 10.89
CA PRO A 17 -7.84 -16.03 10.11
C PRO A 17 -7.27 -14.71 9.59
N GLN A 18 -5.98 -14.46 9.80
CA GLN A 18 -5.36 -13.21 9.37
C GLN A 18 -5.64 -13.02 7.88
N LYS A 19 -6.39 -11.95 7.57
CA LYS A 19 -6.75 -11.60 6.20
C LYS A 19 -5.45 -11.48 5.40
N LYS A 20 -5.16 -12.43 4.52
CA LYS A 20 -3.96 -12.40 3.66
C LYS A 20 -4.05 -11.14 2.80
N ARG A 21 -3.24 -10.13 3.13
CA ARG A 21 -3.21 -8.85 2.40
C ARG A 21 -2.37 -9.01 1.14
N ARG A 22 -3.00 -9.50 0.05
CA ARG A 22 -2.39 -9.49 -1.27
C ARG A 22 -2.15 -8.04 -1.72
N GLN A 23 -0.96 -7.76 -2.22
CA GLN A 23 -0.68 -6.52 -2.93
C GLN A 23 -1.13 -6.66 -4.39
N TRP A 24 -1.74 -5.59 -4.93
CA TRP A 24 -2.24 -5.56 -6.30
C TRP A 24 -1.41 -4.59 -7.11
N ASN A 25 -0.96 -5.04 -8.28
CA ASN A 25 -0.21 -4.21 -9.21
C ASN A 25 -1.13 -3.27 -10.00
N VAL A 26 -0.60 -2.16 -10.54
CA VAL A 26 -1.38 -1.22 -11.39
C VAL A 26 -2.01 -1.94 -12.58
N ARG A 27 -1.27 -2.82 -13.27
CA ARG A 27 -1.80 -3.62 -14.38
C ARG A 27 -3.01 -4.46 -13.99
N GLU A 28 -2.91 -5.17 -12.87
CA GLU A 28 -4.01 -6.03 -12.37
C GLU A 28 -5.24 -5.19 -12.00
N LYS A 29 -5.03 -4.05 -11.33
CA LYS A 29 -6.10 -3.10 -10.99
C LYS A 29 -6.81 -2.61 -12.24
N LEU A 30 -6.07 -2.24 -13.29
CA LEU A 30 -6.63 -1.78 -14.56
C LEU A 30 -7.46 -2.86 -15.26
N ILE A 31 -7.00 -4.11 -15.30
CA ILE A 31 -7.76 -5.24 -15.86
C ILE A 31 -9.11 -5.40 -15.14
N ILE A 32 -9.09 -5.33 -13.80
CA ILE A 32 -10.30 -5.47 -12.99
C ILE A 32 -11.25 -4.29 -13.20
N VAL A 33 -10.73 -3.07 -13.26
CA VAL A 33 -11.53 -1.86 -13.52
C VAL A 33 -12.16 -1.91 -14.91
N HIS A 34 -11.41 -2.34 -15.93
CA HIS A 34 -11.94 -2.52 -17.28
C HIS A 34 -13.05 -3.58 -17.33
N TYR A 35 -12.85 -4.71 -16.64
CA TYR A 35 -13.89 -5.72 -16.49
C TYR A 35 -15.15 -5.15 -15.83
N PHE A 36 -14.98 -4.39 -14.75
CA PHE A 36 -16.08 -3.76 -14.02
C PHE A 36 -16.89 -2.80 -14.90
N GLU A 37 -16.21 -1.99 -15.72
CA GLU A 37 -16.84 -1.05 -16.63
C GLU A 37 -17.66 -1.76 -17.72
N ASN A 38 -17.15 -2.87 -18.25
CA ASN A 38 -17.81 -3.64 -19.31
C ASN A 38 -18.95 -4.54 -18.80
N ASN A 39 -19.02 -4.84 -17.49
CA ASN A 39 -20.05 -5.71 -16.90
C ASN A 39 -21.10 -4.91 -16.10
N ASN A 40 -21.70 -3.91 -16.75
CA ASN A 40 -22.79 -3.09 -16.19
C ASN A 40 -22.47 -2.44 -14.83
N ARG A 41 -21.18 -2.23 -14.52
CA ARG A 41 -20.72 -1.67 -13.24
C ARG A 41 -21.25 -2.43 -12.01
N ASN A 42 -21.36 -3.76 -12.12
CA ASN A 42 -21.73 -4.60 -10.99
C ASN A 42 -20.55 -4.76 -10.01
N VAL A 43 -20.57 -3.97 -8.93
CA VAL A 43 -19.51 -3.97 -7.90
C VAL A 43 -19.44 -5.31 -7.17
N CYS A 44 -20.59 -5.87 -6.78
CA CYS A 44 -20.65 -7.08 -5.97
C CYS A 44 -20.20 -8.31 -6.77
N GLY A 45 -20.69 -8.46 -8.00
CA GLY A 45 -20.33 -9.56 -8.89
C GLY A 45 -18.84 -9.55 -9.23
N THR A 46 -18.29 -8.37 -9.54
CA THR A 46 -16.86 -8.22 -9.82
C THR A 46 -16.02 -8.52 -8.58
N ALA A 47 -16.42 -8.01 -7.41
CA ALA A 47 -15.72 -8.26 -6.15
C ALA A 47 -15.66 -9.76 -5.82
N LYS A 48 -16.77 -10.49 -6.00
CA LYS A 48 -16.84 -11.94 -5.81
C LYS A 48 -15.95 -12.69 -6.80
N LYS A 49 -15.96 -12.31 -8.09
CA LYS A 49 -15.17 -12.95 -9.16
C LYS A 49 -13.66 -12.85 -8.92
N PHE A 50 -13.18 -11.68 -8.53
CA PHE A 50 -11.74 -11.44 -8.32
C PHE A 50 -11.30 -11.66 -6.86
N ASN A 51 -12.21 -12.09 -5.98
CA ASN A 51 -11.98 -12.23 -4.55
C ASN A 51 -11.36 -10.96 -3.92
N ILE A 52 -11.94 -9.80 -4.25
CA ILE A 52 -11.54 -8.49 -3.73
C ILE A 52 -12.67 -7.91 -2.87
N GLN A 53 -12.33 -6.94 -2.02
CA GLN A 53 -13.34 -6.21 -1.28
C GLN A 53 -14.00 -5.17 -2.19
N SER A 54 -15.33 -5.03 -2.13
CA SER A 54 -16.10 -4.05 -2.90
C SER A 54 -15.57 -2.62 -2.77
N LYS A 55 -15.06 -2.25 -1.58
CA LYS A 55 -14.40 -0.96 -1.33
C LYS A 55 -13.16 -0.76 -2.21
N GLN A 56 -12.31 -1.79 -2.36
CA GLN A 56 -11.10 -1.69 -3.18
C GLN A 56 -11.44 -1.41 -4.64
N LEU A 57 -12.47 -2.06 -5.16
CA LEU A 57 -12.93 -1.83 -6.53
C LEU A 57 -13.41 -0.38 -6.74
N ARG A 58 -14.20 0.15 -5.80
CA ARG A 58 -14.64 1.55 -5.83
C ARG A 58 -13.45 2.51 -5.78
N ASP A 59 -12.51 2.28 -4.88
CA ASP A 59 -11.31 3.11 -4.74
C ASP A 59 -10.46 3.10 -6.02
N TRP A 60 -10.30 1.95 -6.67
CA TRP A 60 -9.56 1.83 -7.93
C TRP A 60 -10.29 2.48 -9.10
N SER A 61 -11.62 2.33 -9.17
CA SER A 61 -12.45 2.99 -10.18
C SER A 61 -12.34 4.51 -10.08
N ASN A 62 -12.40 5.06 -8.86
CA ASN A 62 -12.27 6.51 -8.63
C ASN A 62 -10.86 7.03 -8.98
N LYS A 63 -9.83 6.19 -8.80
CA LYS A 63 -8.43 6.52 -9.07
C LYS A 63 -7.97 6.08 -10.47
N LYS A 64 -8.88 5.69 -11.37
CA LYS A 64 -8.54 5.15 -12.69
C LYS A 64 -7.60 6.07 -13.49
N GLY A 65 -7.86 7.38 -13.49
CA GLY A 65 -6.98 8.36 -14.16
C GLY A 65 -5.53 8.27 -13.69
N THR A 66 -5.32 8.27 -12.37
CA THR A 66 -3.97 8.12 -11.79
C THR A 66 -3.34 6.75 -12.08
N LEU A 67 -4.15 5.69 -12.15
CA LEU A 67 -3.67 4.34 -12.49
C LEU A 67 -3.18 4.26 -13.94
N LEU A 68 -3.79 5.00 -14.87
CA LEU A 68 -3.38 5.04 -16.27
C LEU A 68 -2.05 5.79 -16.47
N THR A 69 -1.79 6.84 -15.68
CA THR A 69 -0.53 7.59 -15.71
C THR A 69 0.63 6.83 -15.05
N THR A 70 0.33 5.89 -14.15
CA THR A 70 1.35 5.17 -13.37
C THR A 70 1.92 3.98 -14.15
N ALA A 71 3.22 3.72 -13.99
CA ALA A 71 3.84 2.53 -14.59
C ALA A 71 3.19 1.21 -14.14
N SER A 72 3.07 0.27 -15.06
CA SER A 72 2.29 -0.97 -14.93
C SER A 72 2.76 -1.91 -13.82
N HIS A 73 4.03 -1.82 -13.42
CA HIS A 73 4.68 -2.69 -12.44
C HIS A 73 4.62 -2.16 -10.99
N VAL A 74 4.11 -0.94 -10.79
CA VAL A 74 4.06 -0.29 -9.47
C VAL A 74 2.95 -0.87 -8.59
N ALA A 75 3.32 -1.49 -7.47
CA ALA A 75 2.35 -2.04 -6.52
C ALA A 75 1.68 -0.97 -5.63
N LYS A 76 2.43 0.08 -5.24
CA LYS A 76 1.96 1.16 -4.35
C LYS A 76 1.79 2.46 -5.11
N LEU A 77 0.55 2.94 -5.19
CA LEU A 77 0.20 4.21 -5.83
C LEU A 77 0.54 5.42 -4.94
N HIS A 78 0.65 5.21 -3.63
CA HIS A 78 0.90 6.29 -2.67
C HIS A 78 2.41 6.42 -2.52
N SER A 79 2.97 7.57 -2.93
CA SER A 79 4.14 8.10 -2.23
C SER A 79 3.80 8.16 -0.74
N GLY A 80 4.73 7.82 0.14
CA GLY A 80 4.45 7.68 1.57
C GLY A 80 4.03 9.00 2.24
N LYS A 81 4.40 9.18 3.51
CA LYS A 81 4.21 10.50 4.13
C LYS A 81 5.02 11.54 3.34
N PRO A 82 4.48 12.73 3.08
CA PRO A 82 5.25 13.82 2.51
C PRO A 82 6.39 14.21 3.45
N ALA A 83 7.44 14.78 2.88
CA ALA A 83 8.58 15.36 3.62
C ALA A 83 8.08 16.33 4.70
N LYS A 84 8.67 16.27 5.89
CA LYS A 84 8.29 17.17 7.01
C LYS A 84 8.86 18.57 6.76
N TYR A 85 10.04 18.65 6.15
CA TYR A 85 10.71 19.89 5.80
C TYR A 85 11.16 19.86 4.33
N PRO A 86 10.25 20.05 3.36
CA PRO A 86 10.55 19.81 1.94
C PRO A 86 11.79 20.54 1.44
N LYS A 87 11.89 21.86 1.66
CA LYS A 87 13.03 22.67 1.22
C LYS A 87 14.37 22.20 1.83
N LEU A 88 14.36 21.90 3.13
CA LEU A 88 15.56 21.43 3.84
C LEU A 88 15.97 20.04 3.37
N GLU A 89 15.01 19.14 3.16
CA GLU A 89 15.24 17.79 2.66
C GLU A 89 15.78 17.82 1.21
N ASP A 90 15.30 18.74 0.37
CA ASP A 90 15.78 18.96 -1.00
C ASP A 90 17.23 19.48 -1.03
N ASP A 91 17.54 20.51 -0.23
CA ASP A 91 18.89 21.08 -0.11
C ASP A 91 19.89 20.03 0.40
N LEU A 92 19.48 19.25 1.40
CA LEU A 92 20.28 18.18 1.97
C LEU A 92 20.48 17.03 0.97
N PHE A 93 19.47 16.70 0.17
CA PHE A 93 19.56 15.69 -0.88
C PHE A 93 20.56 16.09 -1.97
N ALA A 94 20.53 17.36 -2.42
CA ALA A 94 21.48 17.89 -3.39
C ALA A 94 22.92 17.80 -2.85
N TRP A 95 23.13 18.25 -1.61
CA TRP A 95 24.45 18.19 -0.95
C TRP A 95 24.95 16.75 -0.75
N ILE A 96 24.09 15.81 -0.35
CA ILE A 96 24.43 14.39 -0.22
C ILE A 96 24.84 13.80 -1.56
N SER A 97 24.10 14.14 -2.62
CA SER A 97 24.36 13.64 -3.97
C SER A 97 25.72 14.11 -4.48
N GLU A 98 26.05 15.38 -4.28
CA GLU A 98 27.37 15.96 -4.60
C GLU A 98 28.51 15.26 -3.84
N LYS A 99 28.36 15.09 -2.53
CA LYS A 99 29.41 14.46 -1.70
C LYS A 99 29.64 12.99 -2.06
N ARG A 100 28.58 12.25 -2.40
CA ARG A 100 28.68 10.86 -2.88
C ARG A 100 29.30 10.77 -4.27
N ALA A 101 28.99 11.70 -5.17
CA ALA A 101 29.63 11.79 -6.48
C ALA A 101 31.16 12.00 -6.35
N ASN A 102 31.58 12.77 -5.34
CA ASN A 102 32.99 12.97 -4.99
C ASN A 102 33.61 11.82 -4.19
N GLY A 103 32.94 10.67 -4.04
CA GLY A 103 33.46 9.48 -3.35
C GLY A 103 33.48 9.57 -1.81
N ASN A 104 32.88 10.59 -1.21
CA ASN A 104 32.89 10.77 0.24
C ASN A 104 31.82 9.90 0.91
N ALA A 105 32.22 9.18 1.98
CA ALA A 105 31.29 8.47 2.84
C ALA A 105 30.53 9.45 3.74
N ILE A 106 29.21 9.52 3.60
CA ILE A 106 28.36 10.40 4.40
C ILE A 106 27.66 9.59 5.48
N THR A 107 27.96 9.90 6.75
CA THR A 107 27.29 9.32 7.90
C THR A 107 26.13 10.20 8.37
N GLN A 108 25.21 9.61 9.12
CA GLN A 108 24.05 10.31 9.68
C GLN A 108 24.44 11.53 10.53
N LYS A 109 25.54 11.45 11.28
CA LYS A 109 26.04 12.55 12.12
C LYS A 109 26.40 13.79 11.31
N ILE A 110 26.98 13.60 10.13
CA ILE A 110 27.34 14.70 9.23
C ILE A 110 26.07 15.34 8.66
N ILE A 111 25.09 14.51 8.30
CA ILE A 111 23.79 14.95 7.80
C ILE A 111 23.08 15.81 8.86
N THR A 112 23.04 15.37 10.12
CA THR A 112 22.42 16.13 11.20
C THR A 112 23.14 17.45 11.44
N ASN A 113 24.47 17.47 11.43
CA ASN A 113 25.25 18.69 11.62
C ASN A 113 25.05 19.70 10.49
N LYS A 114 24.74 19.24 9.27
CA LYS A 114 24.45 20.12 8.13
C LYS A 114 23.04 20.70 8.17
N ALA A 115 22.13 20.04 8.87
CA ALA A 115 20.70 20.40 8.96
C ALA A 115 20.35 21.28 10.18
N ILE A 116 21.27 21.39 11.16
CA ILE A 116 21.19 22.33 12.30
C ILE A 116 21.77 23.66 11.86
#